data_AF-A0A834ZR58-F1
#
_entry.id   AF-A0A834ZR58-F1
#
_cell.length_a   1.000
_cell.length_b   1.000
_cell.length_c   1.000
_cell.angle_alpha   90.00
_cell.angle_beta   90.00
_cell.angle_gamma   90.00
#
_symmetry.space_group_name_H-M   'P 1'
#
loop_
_entity.id
_entity.type
_entity.pdbx_description
1 polymer ?
#
loop_
_entity_poly.entity_id
_entity_poly.type
_entity_poly.pdbx_seq_one_letter_code
_entity_poly.pdbx_strand_id
1 'polypeptide(L)'
;MRSGREYEHAMADTDKLSPRFLGYFLFGSSFKKQSLDSKSTSFKEQNAHVASVKNILESHASYLMSGKELSKLVAFVKGTQFDLVEFLQRERSGCAHLENFASGLELIGQKLQMGTLQSRLDAEFLLAHMCSVKFKEWIVVLATLLRRSEVLFDIFRHDMRLWKAYRITLQSQPAFAEYHDLLEVLEEQLSSVSYMEEK
;
A
#
# COMPACT_ATOMS: atom_id res chain seq x y z
N MET A 1 17.02 41.27 -28.97
CA MET A 1 16.91 41.48 -30.43
C MET A 1 18.24 41.14 -31.08
N ARG A 2 18.18 40.30 -32.12
CA ARG A 2 19.15 40.03 -33.21
C ARG A 2 20.60 39.66 -32.87
N SER A 3 20.97 38.42 -33.21
CA SER A 3 22.13 38.17 -34.06
C SER A 3 21.87 36.93 -34.90
N GLY A 4 21.71 37.13 -36.22
CA GLY A 4 21.62 36.06 -37.21
C GLY A 4 22.97 35.84 -37.90
N ARG A 5 23.15 34.64 -38.48
CA ARG A 5 24.05 34.31 -39.60
C ARG A 5 23.56 32.99 -40.26
N GLU A 6 22.78 33.17 -41.32
CA GLU A 6 22.89 32.63 -42.69
C GLU A 6 23.79 31.38 -42.91
N TYR A 7 23.22 30.22 -43.25
CA TYR A 7 22.98 29.60 -44.59
C TYR A 7 24.15 28.76 -45.13
N GLU A 8 23.90 27.47 -45.36
CA GLU A 8 24.17 26.83 -46.67
C GLU A 8 23.38 25.52 -46.86
N HIS A 9 22.98 25.30 -48.11
CA HIS A 9 22.04 24.30 -48.61
C HIS A 9 22.83 23.35 -49.50
N ALA A 10 22.63 22.03 -49.38
CA ALA A 10 23.10 21.06 -50.36
C ALA A 10 21.97 20.07 -50.66
N MET A 11 21.25 20.37 -51.75
CA MET A 11 20.36 19.47 -52.47
C MET A 11 21.23 18.54 -53.33
N ALA A 12 20.99 17.23 -53.30
CA ALA A 12 21.42 16.32 -54.34
C ALA A 12 20.23 15.45 -54.74
N ASP A 13 19.73 15.77 -55.94
CA ASP A 13 18.64 15.17 -56.66
C ASP A 13 19.17 13.96 -57.47
N THR A 14 18.43 12.85 -57.57
CA THR A 14 18.61 11.90 -58.69
C THR A 14 17.32 11.13 -58.98
N ASP A 15 16.67 11.59 -60.03
CA ASP A 15 15.57 11.01 -60.80
C ASP A 15 15.94 9.70 -61.54
N LYS A 16 14.97 8.77 -61.72
CA LYS A 16 14.70 7.98 -62.95
C LYS A 16 13.64 6.84 -62.80
N LEU A 17 12.42 7.15 -63.26
CA LEU A 17 11.57 6.49 -64.29
C LEU A 17 11.38 4.93 -64.38
N SER A 18 10.14 4.48 -64.08
CA SER A 18 9.15 3.53 -64.73
C SER A 18 9.58 2.41 -65.74
N PRO A 19 8.80 1.29 -66.00
CA PRO A 19 7.33 1.28 -66.24
C PRO A 19 6.45 0.02 -65.93
N ARG A 20 5.13 0.30 -65.84
CA ARG A 20 3.92 -0.44 -66.33
C ARG A 20 3.66 -1.91 -65.96
N PHE A 21 2.51 -2.15 -65.28
CA PHE A 21 1.53 -3.17 -65.68
C PHE A 21 0.08 -2.68 -65.44
N LEU A 22 -0.73 -2.77 -66.49
CA LEU A 22 -2.17 -2.53 -66.54
C LEU A 22 -2.90 -3.77 -66.00
N GLY A 23 -3.82 -3.58 -65.04
CA GLY A 23 -4.68 -4.63 -64.50
C GLY A 23 -6.06 -4.10 -64.14
N TYR A 24 -6.98 -4.27 -65.08
CA TYR A 24 -8.43 -4.04 -65.11
C TYR A 24 -9.17 -3.89 -63.77
N PHE A 25 -9.92 -2.77 -63.66
CA PHE A 25 -11.02 -2.57 -62.72
C PHE A 25 -12.26 -3.33 -63.17
N LEU A 26 -12.82 -4.19 -62.32
CA LEU A 26 -14.24 -4.58 -62.36
C LEU A 26 -14.74 -5.01 -60.95
N PHE A 27 -15.78 -4.29 -60.49
CA PHE A 27 -16.80 -4.59 -59.47
C PHE A 27 -16.44 -4.74 -57.98
N GLY A 28 -17.23 -4.06 -57.14
CA GLY A 28 -17.39 -4.36 -55.71
C GLY A 28 -17.84 -3.17 -54.87
N SER A 29 -19.15 -2.95 -54.78
CA SER A 29 -19.82 -1.88 -54.02
C SER A 29 -19.58 -1.89 -52.50
N SER A 30 -19.76 -0.69 -51.93
CA SER A 30 -20.08 -0.39 -50.53
C SER A 30 -18.91 -0.26 -49.56
N PHE A 31 -18.30 0.92 -49.46
CA PHE A 31 -17.77 1.37 -48.18
C PHE A 31 -17.82 2.89 -47.99
N LYS A 32 -18.24 3.25 -46.77
CA LYS A 32 -17.93 4.45 -46.00
C LYS A 32 -18.64 5.76 -46.32
N LYS A 33 -19.72 5.97 -45.57
CA LYS A 33 -20.00 7.24 -44.90
C LYS A 33 -20.09 6.96 -43.39
N GLN A 34 -19.68 7.94 -42.57
CA GLN A 34 -19.51 7.94 -41.09
C GLN A 34 -18.20 7.32 -40.59
N SER A 35 -17.50 7.88 -39.60
CA SER A 35 -17.72 9.05 -38.73
C SER A 35 -16.37 9.48 -38.16
N LEU A 36 -16.31 10.72 -37.68
CA LEU A 36 -15.25 11.28 -36.87
C LEU A 36 -14.88 10.37 -35.68
N ASP A 37 -13.86 9.54 -35.82
CA ASP A 37 -13.16 8.91 -34.70
C ASP A 37 -11.88 9.69 -34.42
N SER A 38 -12.00 10.74 -33.62
CA SER A 38 -10.85 11.48 -33.06
C SER A 38 -10.94 11.60 -31.54
N LYS A 39 -11.87 10.87 -30.90
CA LYS A 39 -12.17 11.00 -29.47
C LYS A 39 -11.90 9.76 -28.63
N SER A 40 -11.55 8.61 -29.21
CA SER A 40 -11.41 7.34 -28.49
C SER A 40 -9.97 6.98 -28.09
N THR A 41 -8.96 7.55 -28.72
CA THR A 41 -7.53 7.35 -28.38
C THR A 41 -7.14 8.04 -27.07
N SER A 42 -7.61 9.27 -26.85
CA SER A 42 -7.27 10.07 -25.66
C SER A 42 -7.74 9.43 -24.34
N PHE A 43 -8.96 8.87 -24.28
CA PHE A 43 -9.44 8.20 -23.07
C PHE A 43 -8.68 6.90 -22.76
N LYS A 44 -8.28 6.15 -23.80
CA LYS A 44 -7.52 4.90 -23.62
C LYS A 44 -6.09 5.17 -23.13
N GLU A 45 -5.47 6.24 -23.64
CA GLU A 45 -4.15 6.70 -23.23
C GLU A 45 -4.18 7.31 -21.81
N GLN A 46 -5.19 8.13 -21.48
CA GLN A 46 -5.38 8.64 -20.12
C GLN A 46 -5.59 7.51 -19.10
N ASN A 47 -6.38 6.49 -19.43
CA ASN A 47 -6.54 5.32 -18.59
C ASN A 47 -5.23 4.51 -18.43
N ALA A 48 -4.42 4.42 -19.49
CA ALA A 48 -3.10 3.78 -19.41
C ALA A 48 -2.13 4.55 -18.50
N HIS A 49 -2.12 5.89 -18.56
CA HIS A 49 -1.32 6.72 -17.66
C HIS A 49 -1.77 6.59 -16.21
N VAL A 50 -3.09 6.61 -15.95
CA VAL A 50 -3.64 6.42 -14.60
C VAL A 50 -3.26 5.04 -14.05
N ALA A 51 -3.37 3.98 -14.86
CA ALA A 51 -2.96 2.64 -14.46
C ALA A 51 -1.45 2.55 -14.18
N SER A 52 -0.62 3.20 -15.01
CA SER A 52 0.83 3.26 -14.82
C SER A 52 1.20 3.98 -13.51
N VAL A 53 0.58 5.12 -13.23
CA VAL A 53 0.79 5.86 -11.97
C VAL A 53 0.34 5.03 -10.77
N LYS A 54 -0.84 4.40 -10.83
CA LYS A 54 -1.33 3.50 -9.78
C LYS A 54 -0.33 2.38 -9.52
N ASN A 55 0.18 1.73 -10.56
CA ASN A 55 1.16 0.65 -10.42
C ASN A 55 2.49 1.13 -9.79
N ILE A 56 2.97 2.32 -10.12
CA ILE A 56 4.18 2.91 -9.52
C ILE A 56 3.96 3.17 -8.03
N LEU A 57 2.82 3.76 -7.66
CA LEU A 57 2.48 4.04 -6.27
C LEU A 57 2.34 2.74 -5.46
N GLU A 58 1.66 1.74 -6.01
CA GLU A 58 1.52 0.41 -5.38
C GLU A 58 2.88 -0.28 -5.21
N SER A 59 3.73 -0.25 -6.24
CA SER A 59 5.08 -0.84 -6.17
C SER A 59 5.92 -0.17 -5.08
N HIS A 60 5.80 1.16 -4.94
CA HIS A 60 6.49 1.90 -3.89
C HIS A 60 5.95 1.57 -2.49
N ALA A 61 4.62 1.50 -2.34
CA ALA A 61 4.00 1.08 -1.09
C ALA A 61 4.44 -0.33 -0.69
N SER A 62 4.47 -1.28 -1.62
CA SER A 62 4.96 -2.64 -1.40
C SER A 62 6.43 -2.66 -0.99
N TYR A 63 7.28 -1.83 -1.59
CA TYR A 63 8.68 -1.69 -1.19
C TYR A 63 8.81 -1.20 0.26
N LEU A 64 8.09 -0.11 0.60
CA LEU A 64 8.10 0.41 1.97
C LEU A 64 7.55 -0.58 2.98
N MET A 65 6.46 -1.28 2.64
CA MET A 65 5.79 -2.23 3.53
C MET A 65 6.59 -3.52 3.74
N SER A 66 7.22 -4.05 2.69
CA SER A 66 8.13 -5.20 2.79
C SER A 66 9.33 -4.89 3.67
N GLY A 67 9.93 -3.71 3.48
CA GLY A 67 11.01 -3.19 4.32
C GLY A 67 10.58 -2.71 5.71
N LYS A 68 9.27 -2.73 6.03
CA LYS A 68 8.70 -2.24 7.29
C LYS A 68 9.09 -0.77 7.59
N GLU A 69 9.25 0.03 6.55
CA GLU A 69 9.62 1.46 6.60
C GLU A 69 8.38 2.33 6.89
N LEU A 70 7.80 2.13 8.07
CA LEU A 70 6.44 2.59 8.40
C LEU A 70 6.29 4.13 8.41
N SER A 71 7.24 4.87 8.97
CA SER A 71 7.17 6.35 8.94
C SER A 71 7.24 6.90 7.51
N LYS A 72 8.05 6.27 6.64
CA LYS A 72 8.10 6.64 5.21
C LYS A 72 6.80 6.29 4.50
N LEU A 73 6.19 5.14 4.82
CA LEU A 73 4.89 4.75 4.30
C LEU A 73 3.81 5.77 4.70
N VAL A 74 3.79 6.22 5.96
CA VAL A 74 2.84 7.24 6.42
C VAL A 74 3.05 8.57 5.70
N ALA A 75 4.30 9.02 5.58
CA ALA A 75 4.62 10.24 4.84
C ALA A 75 4.20 10.13 3.36
N PHE A 76 4.46 8.98 2.73
CA PHE A 76 4.04 8.68 1.36
C PHE A 76 2.52 8.74 1.20
N VAL A 77 1.75 8.07 2.07
CA VAL A 77 0.28 8.06 2.03
C VAL A 77 -0.27 9.48 2.18
N LYS A 78 0.24 10.24 3.16
CA LYS A 78 -0.18 11.64 3.39
C LYS A 78 0.18 12.56 2.21
N GLY A 79 1.33 12.34 1.57
CA GLY A 79 1.81 13.17 0.46
C GLY A 79 1.18 12.85 -0.90
N THR A 80 0.68 11.63 -1.09
CA THR A 80 0.18 11.16 -2.39
C THR A 80 -1.32 10.87 -2.43
N GLN A 81 -1.99 10.88 -1.27
CA GLN A 81 -3.38 10.40 -1.12
C GLN A 81 -3.55 8.94 -1.59
N PHE A 82 -2.49 8.13 -1.45
CA PHE A 82 -2.54 6.72 -1.78
C PHE A 82 -3.57 5.98 -0.92
N ASP A 83 -4.45 5.19 -1.55
CA ASP A 83 -5.45 4.39 -0.83
C ASP A 83 -4.79 3.19 -0.14
N LEU A 84 -4.35 3.44 1.09
CA LEU A 84 -3.70 2.42 1.92
C LEU A 84 -4.68 1.29 2.29
N VAL A 85 -5.98 1.58 2.41
CA VAL A 85 -6.99 0.58 2.79
C VAL A 85 -7.18 -0.43 1.66
N GLU A 86 -7.38 0.03 0.43
CA GLU A 86 -7.47 -0.82 -0.76
C GLU A 86 -6.19 -1.66 -0.94
N PHE A 87 -5.03 -1.04 -0.71
CA PHE A 87 -3.74 -1.72 -0.79
C PHE A 87 -3.59 -2.84 0.25
N LEU A 88 -3.81 -2.54 1.53
CA LEU A 88 -3.62 -3.52 2.62
C LEU A 88 -4.59 -4.70 2.53
N GLN A 89 -5.79 -4.50 2.00
CA GLN A 89 -6.75 -5.59 1.76
C GLN A 89 -6.22 -6.64 0.77
N ARG A 90 -5.46 -6.20 -0.24
CA ARG A 90 -4.84 -7.10 -1.24
C ARG A 90 -3.56 -7.75 -0.73
N GLU A 91 -2.75 -7.01 0.03
CA GLU A 91 -1.38 -7.40 0.40
C GLU A 91 -1.26 -8.16 1.73
N ARG A 92 -2.37 -8.62 2.34
CA ARG A 92 -2.34 -9.30 3.65
C ARG A 92 -1.38 -10.50 3.73
N SER A 93 -1.25 -11.25 2.65
CA SER A 93 -0.34 -12.40 2.56
C SER A 93 0.92 -12.12 1.72
N GLY A 94 1.13 -10.86 1.34
CA GLY A 94 2.23 -10.40 0.49
C GLY A 94 3.26 -9.61 1.29
N CYS A 95 3.53 -8.37 0.85
CA CYS A 95 4.57 -7.52 1.43
C CYS A 95 4.34 -7.17 2.93
N ALA A 96 3.10 -7.28 3.39
CA ALA A 96 2.72 -6.99 4.77
C ALA A 96 2.87 -8.17 5.73
N HIS A 97 3.32 -9.35 5.27
CA HIS A 97 3.46 -10.51 6.16
C HIS A 97 4.43 -10.25 7.32
N LEU A 98 4.08 -10.79 8.50
CA LEU A 98 4.90 -10.86 9.70
C LEU A 98 5.16 -12.33 10.02
N GLU A 99 6.42 -12.73 10.21
CA GLU A 99 6.77 -14.14 10.43
C GLU A 99 6.17 -14.69 11.73
N ASN A 100 6.33 -13.94 12.83
CA ASN A 100 5.69 -14.22 14.10
C ASN A 100 5.54 -12.93 14.92
N PHE A 101 4.71 -13.00 15.97
CA PHE A 101 4.39 -11.85 16.79
C PHE A 101 5.63 -11.25 17.49
N ALA A 102 6.49 -12.08 18.08
CA ALA A 102 7.64 -11.59 18.84
C ALA A 102 8.65 -10.86 17.95
N SER A 103 9.09 -11.50 16.85
CA SER A 103 10.02 -10.87 15.91
C SER A 103 9.41 -9.65 15.23
N GLY A 104 8.12 -9.69 14.93
CA GLY A 104 7.38 -8.55 14.39
C GLY A 104 7.35 -7.36 15.37
N LEU A 105 7.02 -7.61 16.64
CA LEU A 105 6.96 -6.59 17.69
C LEU A 105 8.32 -5.91 17.89
N GLU A 106 9.39 -6.71 18.00
CA GLU A 106 10.75 -6.20 18.17
C GLU A 106 11.20 -5.39 16.93
N LEU A 107 11.09 -5.97 15.73
CA LEU A 107 11.51 -5.32 14.49
C LEU A 107 10.78 -4.00 14.24
N ILE A 108 9.46 -4.00 14.43
CA ILE A 108 8.62 -2.82 14.19
C ILE A 108 8.89 -1.77 15.27
N GLY A 109 9.04 -2.16 16.54
CA GLY A 109 9.40 -1.26 17.62
C GLY A 109 10.73 -0.56 17.37
N GLN A 110 11.74 -1.30 16.91
CA GLN A 110 13.04 -0.76 16.52
C GLN A 110 12.94 0.20 15.32
N LYS A 111 12.24 -0.19 14.26
CA LYS A 111 12.13 0.62 13.03
C LYS A 111 11.32 1.90 13.22
N LEU A 112 10.28 1.87 14.04
CA LEU A 112 9.49 3.07 14.34
C LEU A 112 10.22 4.02 15.30
N GLN A 113 11.13 3.53 16.15
CA GLN A 113 11.77 4.35 17.19
C GLN A 113 10.70 5.02 18.10
N MET A 114 9.98 4.21 18.87
CA MET A 114 8.82 4.63 19.68
C MET A 114 9.08 5.71 20.75
N GLY A 115 10.33 6.18 20.89
CA GLY A 115 10.71 7.28 21.77
C GLY A 115 10.32 8.67 21.25
N THR A 116 9.96 8.84 19.98
CA THR A 116 9.57 10.15 19.43
C THR A 116 8.05 10.30 19.32
N LEU A 117 7.53 11.52 19.50
CA LEU A 117 6.11 11.82 19.31
C LEU A 117 5.65 11.53 17.87
N GLN A 118 6.46 11.88 16.88
CA GLN A 118 6.12 11.67 15.47
C GLN A 118 5.94 10.18 15.16
N SER A 119 6.87 9.34 15.63
CA SER A 119 6.78 7.89 15.48
C SER A 119 5.52 7.30 16.08
N ARG A 120 5.12 7.80 17.26
CA ARG A 120 3.86 7.39 17.91
C ARG A 120 2.64 7.81 17.09
N LEU A 121 2.63 9.03 16.54
CA LEU A 121 1.53 9.51 15.69
C LEU A 121 1.44 8.72 14.37
N ASP A 122 2.59 8.35 13.79
CA ASP A 122 2.62 7.51 12.60
C ASP A 122 2.11 6.09 12.90
N ALA A 123 2.48 5.52 14.05
CA ALA A 123 1.95 4.25 14.51
C ALA A 123 0.44 4.28 14.75
N GLU A 124 -0.08 5.35 15.36
CA GLU A 124 -1.54 5.56 15.55
C GLU A 124 -2.28 5.65 14.22
N PHE A 125 -1.71 6.40 13.27
CA PHE A 125 -2.26 6.49 11.93
C PHE A 125 -2.35 5.10 11.28
N LEU A 126 -1.29 4.31 11.37
CA LEU A 126 -1.27 2.95 10.83
C LEU A 126 -2.24 2.05 11.57
N LEU A 127 -2.31 2.11 12.90
CA LEU A 127 -3.24 1.31 13.70
C LEU A 127 -4.68 1.52 13.24
N ALA A 128 -5.10 2.78 13.01
CA ALA A 128 -6.44 3.07 12.49
C ALA A 128 -6.72 2.40 11.14
N HIS A 129 -5.75 2.39 10.21
CA HIS A 129 -5.88 1.74 8.91
C HIS A 129 -5.86 0.21 9.01
N MET A 130 -5.03 -0.34 9.90
CA MET A 130 -5.00 -1.79 10.14
C MET A 130 -6.31 -2.27 10.76
N CYS A 131 -6.91 -1.48 11.65
CA CYS A 131 -8.24 -1.72 12.20
C CYS A 131 -9.34 -1.70 11.12
N SER A 132 -9.32 -0.74 10.20
CA SER A 132 -10.33 -0.66 9.13
C SER A 132 -10.31 -1.89 8.21
N VAL A 133 -9.11 -2.43 7.96
CA VAL A 133 -8.92 -3.66 7.19
C VAL A 133 -8.82 -4.90 8.08
N LYS A 134 -9.14 -4.84 9.38
CA LYS A 134 -9.15 -5.98 10.32
C LYS A 134 -7.89 -6.86 10.27
N PHE A 135 -6.72 -6.26 10.09
CA PHE A 135 -5.44 -6.99 9.97
C PHE A 135 -4.87 -7.35 11.34
N LYS A 136 -5.41 -8.41 11.96
CA LYS A 136 -5.17 -8.78 13.37
C LYS A 136 -3.70 -8.77 13.78
N GLU A 137 -2.81 -9.38 13.01
CA GLU A 137 -1.37 -9.45 13.33
C GLU A 137 -0.77 -8.06 13.55
N TRP A 138 -1.01 -7.15 12.61
CA TRP A 138 -0.55 -5.76 12.68
C TRP A 138 -1.24 -4.95 13.78
N ILE A 139 -2.54 -5.16 13.97
CA ILE A 139 -3.29 -4.47 15.04
C ILE A 139 -2.69 -4.84 16.39
N VAL A 140 -2.45 -6.14 16.66
CA VAL A 140 -1.88 -6.59 17.93
C VAL A 140 -0.48 -5.99 18.13
N VAL A 141 0.39 -6.00 17.11
CA VAL A 141 1.73 -5.40 17.23
C VAL A 141 1.67 -3.91 17.50
N LEU A 142 0.94 -3.13 16.69
CA LEU A 142 0.88 -1.68 16.84
C LEU A 142 0.19 -1.26 18.14
N ALA A 143 -0.90 -1.94 18.52
CA ALA A 143 -1.59 -1.68 19.78
C ALA A 143 -0.72 -2.02 21.00
N THR A 144 0.15 -3.02 20.91
CA THR A 144 1.14 -3.33 21.97
C THR A 144 2.16 -2.21 22.10
N LEU A 145 2.80 -1.81 20.99
CA LEU A 145 3.79 -0.70 20.98
C LEU A 145 3.19 0.62 21.49
N LEU A 146 1.92 0.88 21.17
CA LEU A 146 1.20 2.06 21.60
C LEU A 146 0.57 1.92 23.00
N ARG A 147 0.59 0.73 23.60
CA ARG A 147 -0.07 0.38 24.86
C ARG A 147 -1.57 0.71 24.87
N ARG A 148 -2.27 0.34 23.80
CA ARG A 148 -3.73 0.53 23.65
C ARG A 148 -4.49 -0.70 24.16
N SER A 149 -4.71 -0.76 25.47
CA SER A 149 -5.43 -1.87 26.14
C SER A 149 -6.81 -2.10 25.55
N GLU A 150 -7.54 -1.07 25.17
CA GLU A 150 -8.93 -1.13 24.74
C GLU A 150 -9.06 -1.82 23.39
N VAL A 151 -8.09 -1.58 22.50
CA VAL A 151 -8.01 -2.24 21.18
C VAL A 151 -7.64 -3.72 21.36
N LEU A 152 -6.67 -4.00 22.22
CA LEU A 152 -6.25 -5.37 22.52
C LEU A 152 -7.36 -6.17 23.21
N PHE A 153 -8.03 -5.58 24.19
CA PHE A 153 -9.17 -6.14 24.89
C PHE A 153 -10.30 -6.52 23.93
N ASP A 154 -10.66 -5.63 22.99
CA ASP A 154 -11.70 -5.93 22.00
C ASP A 154 -11.35 -7.14 21.12
N ILE A 155 -10.06 -7.36 20.83
CA ILE A 155 -9.59 -8.54 20.09
C ILE A 155 -9.63 -9.78 20.96
N PHE A 156 -9.10 -9.70 22.18
CA PHE A 156 -8.87 -10.85 23.05
C PHE A 156 -10.12 -11.38 23.72
N ARG A 157 -11.11 -10.52 24.03
CA ARG A 157 -12.39 -10.95 24.62
C ARG A 157 -13.13 -11.98 23.75
N HIS A 158 -12.92 -11.92 22.43
CA HIS A 158 -13.52 -12.84 21.47
C HIS A 158 -12.62 -14.03 21.12
N ASP A 159 -11.37 -14.05 21.59
CA ASP A 159 -10.39 -15.10 21.30
C ASP A 159 -9.41 -15.31 22.47
N MET A 160 -9.88 -16.05 23.48
CA MET A 160 -9.07 -16.39 24.66
C MET A 160 -7.85 -17.27 24.35
N ARG A 161 -7.81 -17.94 23.19
CA ARG A 161 -6.62 -18.70 22.77
C ARG A 161 -5.53 -17.73 22.33
N LEU A 162 -5.90 -16.71 21.55
CA LEU A 162 -5.00 -15.64 21.16
C LEU A 162 -4.49 -14.87 22.38
N TRP A 163 -5.35 -14.56 23.36
CA TRP A 163 -4.93 -13.95 24.63
C TRP A 163 -3.82 -14.76 25.32
N LYS A 164 -4.05 -16.07 25.52
CA LYS A 164 -3.08 -16.96 26.18
C LYS A 164 -1.75 -16.99 25.43
N ALA A 165 -1.78 -17.11 24.11
CA ALA A 165 -0.58 -17.09 23.29
C ALA A 165 0.18 -15.76 23.42
N TYR A 166 -0.51 -14.63 23.27
CA TYR A 166 0.04 -13.29 23.43
C TYR A 166 0.71 -13.09 24.80
N ARG A 167 -0.01 -13.42 25.88
CA ARG A 167 0.48 -13.33 27.26
C ARG A 167 1.74 -14.18 27.47
N ILE A 168 1.71 -15.45 27.07
CA ILE A 168 2.86 -16.36 27.20
C ILE A 168 4.06 -15.81 26.42
N THR A 169 3.85 -15.31 25.19
CA THR A 169 4.95 -14.76 24.38
C THR A 169 5.60 -13.57 25.06
N LEU A 170 4.84 -12.60 25.55
CA LEU A 170 5.39 -11.43 26.24
C LEU A 170 6.12 -11.83 27.54
N GLN A 171 5.55 -12.74 28.33
CA GLN A 171 6.16 -13.18 29.59
C GLN A 171 7.43 -14.03 29.38
N SER A 172 7.54 -14.72 28.24
CA SER A 172 8.67 -15.61 27.95
C SER A 172 9.97 -14.86 27.60
N GLN A 173 9.90 -13.58 27.25
CA GLN A 173 11.04 -12.81 26.74
C GLN A 173 11.35 -11.61 27.64
N PRO A 174 12.56 -11.53 28.23
CA PRO A 174 12.94 -10.40 29.09
C PRO A 174 12.89 -9.03 28.37
N ALA A 175 13.10 -9.01 27.05
CA ALA A 175 13.02 -7.79 26.23
C ALA A 175 11.62 -7.15 26.26
N PHE A 176 10.58 -7.91 26.59
CA PHE A 176 9.20 -7.46 26.62
C PHE A 176 8.67 -7.14 28.03
N ALA A 177 9.56 -7.13 29.03
CA ALA A 177 9.20 -6.79 30.40
C ALA A 177 8.53 -5.42 30.53
N GLU A 178 8.81 -4.50 29.60
CA GLU A 178 8.17 -3.18 29.57
C GLU A 178 6.65 -3.25 29.40
N TYR A 179 6.10 -4.32 28.81
CA TYR A 179 4.66 -4.49 28.55
C TYR A 179 3.92 -5.27 29.65
N HIS A 180 4.57 -5.60 30.77
CA HIS A 180 3.94 -6.39 31.83
C HIS A 180 2.79 -5.65 32.53
N ASP A 181 2.90 -4.33 32.69
CA ASP A 181 1.81 -3.48 33.19
C ASP A 181 0.57 -3.55 32.28
N LEU A 182 0.77 -3.55 30.96
CA LEU A 182 -0.30 -3.73 29.97
C LEU A 182 -0.95 -5.12 30.11
N LEU A 183 -0.18 -6.16 30.41
CA LEU A 183 -0.72 -7.50 30.66
C LEU A 183 -1.60 -7.54 31.91
N GLU A 184 -1.21 -6.85 32.98
CA GLU A 184 -1.99 -6.76 34.22
C GLU A 184 -3.35 -6.11 33.96
N VAL A 185 -3.37 -4.97 33.25
CA VAL A 185 -4.62 -4.28 32.87
C VAL A 185 -5.53 -5.18 32.04
N LEU A 186 -4.97 -5.88 31.05
CA LEU A 186 -5.75 -6.77 30.18
C LEU A 186 -6.29 -7.98 30.94
N GLU A 187 -5.52 -8.57 31.84
CA GLU A 187 -5.97 -9.71 32.65
C GLU A 187 -7.14 -9.31 33.57
N GLU A 188 -7.07 -8.13 34.20
CA GLU A 188 -8.16 -7.59 35.02
C GLU A 188 -9.43 -7.39 34.18
N GLN A 189 -9.31 -6.74 33.02
CA GLN A 189 -10.42 -6.49 32.11
C GLN A 189 -11.06 -7.79 31.60
N LEU A 190 -10.25 -8.76 31.14
CA LEU A 190 -10.76 -10.03 30.60
C LEU A 190 -11.37 -10.92 31.68
N SER A 191 -10.85 -10.87 32.91
CA SER A 191 -11.45 -11.57 34.05
C SER A 191 -12.82 -11.00 34.40
N SER A 192 -12.99 -9.66 34.35
CA SER A 192 -14.26 -9.00 34.66
C SER A 192 -15.42 -9.40 33.73
N VAL A 193 -15.13 -9.69 32.46
CA VAL A 193 -16.14 -10.13 31.48
C VAL A 193 -16.68 -11.51 31.83
N SER A 194 -15.81 -12.42 32.28
CA SER A 194 -16.19 -13.79 32.64
C SER A 194 -17.22 -13.79 33.78
N TYR A 195 -17.12 -12.84 34.72
CA TYR A 195 -18.07 -12.68 35.81
C TYR A 195 -19.43 -12.08 35.39
N MET A 196 -19.49 -11.40 34.23
CA MET A 196 -20.75 -10.81 33.73
C MET A 196 -21.54 -11.76 32.84
N GLU A 197 -20.91 -12.75 32.21
CA GLU A 197 -21.60 -13.77 31.40
C GLU A 197 -22.17 -14.93 32.25
N GLU A 198 -21.70 -15.10 33.49
CA GLU A 198 -22.19 -16.13 34.43
C GLU A 198 -23.37 -15.66 35.33
N LYS A 199 -23.90 -14.45 35.13
CA LYS A 199 -24.96 -13.86 35.96
C LYS A 199 -26.21 -13.50 35.14
#